data_AF-A0A2S9ECA7-F1
#
_entry.id   AF-A0A2S9ECA7-F1
#
_cell.length_a   1.000
_cell.length_b   1.000
_cell.length_c   1.000
_cell.angle_alpha   90.00
_cell.angle_beta   90.00
_cell.angle_gamma   90.00
#
_symmetry.space_group_name_H-M   'P 1'
#
loop_
_entity.id
_entity.type
_entity.pdbx_description
1 polymer ?
#
loop_
_entity_poly.entity_id
_entity_poly.type
_entity_poly.pdbx_seq_one_letter_code
_entity_poly.pdbx_strand_id
1 'polypeptide(L)'
;MTMTEQLNALGSILAQGSLHSLFQPIICLSERRILGYEALSRGPSNSPLHSPVALFSVASQAGRLSELEMACRESACRRFNEQKLPGKLFLNVSPESLMETAHQPGRTLQLLHDYGIPPSQVVIELTEQTPTDDFDLLQTALHHYRNMGFSIALDDLGAGYSSLRLWSELRPDYVKIDRHFIDGIHQDALKREFVGSILQIAKASRAQVIAEGIELPEELSVLTEMGVDLVQGYLLCRPQEQPPQEARQMLPKPDSASVALNEEGSDLSALLNEQPAMDQDTATAQVLEAFRRQANLNSLAVLDGRGHPVGIVHRHSLSDALLKPFATDLFARKPISRLMSTDFLAVELSQSLQQVSRLLTSRARQRIEEDFIITLNGDYLGLGRVIDVLKLITELKIQQARYANPLTLLPGNVPIQQCLARLLQQQRESVICYVDIDSFKPFNDIYGYGRGDEVLLCLAQCLNDRVDPSRDFVGHIGGDDFLLVLGPQDWRKRLNQLLDDFHTQCRRFYRAEHLDAGCFVALNRQGVRQEFALLSLSIGVVHLYPQACGQLDASQLAELASQAKHHAKDMAGYSIHVIDSMDSVAV
;
A
#
# COMPACT_ATOMS: atom_id res chain seq x y z
N MET A 1 28.61 11.77 33.70
CA MET A 1 28.56 10.83 34.84
C MET A 1 29.76 9.92 34.75
N THR A 2 30.30 9.50 35.88
CA THR A 2 31.25 8.40 35.97
C THR A 2 30.53 7.06 35.74
N MET A 3 31.25 6.02 35.32
CA MET A 3 30.68 4.69 35.11
C MET A 3 30.02 4.13 36.40
N THR A 4 30.58 4.46 37.56
CA THR A 4 30.03 4.10 38.88
C THR A 4 28.67 4.76 39.15
N GLU A 5 28.50 6.03 38.76
CA GLU A 5 27.21 6.73 38.90
C GLU A 5 26.14 6.10 38.00
N GLN A 6 26.50 5.70 36.78
CA GLN A 6 25.58 5.03 35.84
C GLN A 6 25.15 3.63 36.35
N LEU A 7 26.07 2.84 36.91
CA LEU A 7 25.76 1.54 37.49
C LEU A 7 24.83 1.65 38.71
N ASN A 8 25.06 2.63 39.58
CA ASN A 8 24.18 2.91 40.72
C ASN A 8 22.79 3.39 40.26
N ALA A 9 22.73 4.23 39.22
CA ALA A 9 21.48 4.68 38.63
C ALA A 9 20.69 3.49 38.04
N LEU A 10 21.34 2.59 37.30
CA LEU A 10 20.71 1.38 36.77
C LEU A 10 20.16 0.50 37.90
N GLY A 11 20.95 0.27 38.95
CA GLY A 11 20.49 -0.50 40.12
C GLY A 11 19.26 0.11 40.80
N SER A 12 19.22 1.44 40.91
CA SER A 12 18.06 2.16 41.45
C SER A 12 16.83 2.03 40.56
N ILE A 13 16.99 2.17 39.24
CA ILE A 13 15.91 2.05 38.26
C ILE A 13 15.26 0.66 38.33
N LEU A 14 16.08 -0.39 38.36
CA LEU A 14 15.60 -1.77 38.42
C LEU A 14 14.92 -2.09 39.77
N ALA A 15 15.50 -1.64 40.89
CA ALA A 15 14.93 -1.88 42.22
C ALA A 15 13.61 -1.11 42.45
N GLN A 16 13.46 0.08 41.87
CA GLN A 16 12.28 0.94 42.05
C GLN A 16 11.23 0.76 40.94
N GLY A 17 11.54 0.00 39.88
CA GLY A 17 10.64 -0.16 38.74
C GLY A 17 10.36 1.14 37.98
N SER A 18 11.33 2.06 37.93
CA SER A 18 11.17 3.42 37.38
C SER A 18 11.27 3.50 35.85
N LEU A 19 10.97 2.40 35.17
CA LEU A 19 10.92 2.34 33.71
C LEU A 19 9.52 2.75 33.24
N HIS A 20 9.51 3.46 32.11
CA HIS A 20 8.29 3.90 31.46
C HIS A 20 8.23 3.36 30.04
N SER A 21 7.06 2.86 29.64
CA SER A 21 6.82 2.40 28.28
C SER A 21 5.98 3.44 27.53
N LEU A 22 6.54 3.98 26.47
CA LEU A 22 5.80 4.72 25.46
C LEU A 22 5.26 3.74 24.43
N PHE A 23 4.16 4.11 23.78
CA PHE A 23 3.55 3.31 22.72
C PHE A 23 3.51 4.10 21.43
N GLN A 24 3.92 3.47 20.35
CA GLN A 24 3.73 4.00 19.00
C GLN A 24 2.80 3.08 18.20
N PRO A 25 1.71 3.61 17.62
CA PRO A 25 0.76 2.79 16.89
C PRO A 25 1.32 2.34 15.54
N ILE A 26 1.03 1.09 15.19
CA ILE A 26 1.21 0.51 13.85
C ILE A 26 -0.17 0.45 13.19
N ILE A 27 -0.32 1.11 12.04
CA ILE A 27 -1.62 1.32 11.40
C ILE A 27 -1.73 0.44 10.16
N CYS A 28 -2.88 -0.23 10.00
CA CYS A 28 -3.26 -0.89 8.76
C CYS A 28 -4.06 0.09 7.88
N LEU A 29 -3.52 0.41 6.71
CA LEU A 29 -4.07 1.40 5.79
C LEU A 29 -5.39 0.94 5.18
N SER A 30 -5.43 -0.29 4.69
CA SER A 30 -6.61 -0.87 4.05
C SER A 30 -7.79 -0.92 5.02
N GLU A 31 -7.58 -1.49 6.22
CA GLU A 31 -8.64 -1.65 7.23
C GLU A 31 -8.91 -0.37 8.04
N ARG A 32 -8.09 0.67 7.88
CA ARG A 32 -8.18 1.93 8.63
C ARG A 32 -8.31 1.72 10.15
N ARG A 33 -7.51 0.80 10.67
CA ARG A 33 -7.47 0.48 12.11
C ARG A 33 -6.03 0.36 12.60
N ILE A 34 -5.87 0.42 13.91
CA ILE A 34 -4.60 0.15 14.58
C ILE A 34 -4.44 -1.38 14.61
N LEU A 35 -3.31 -1.87 14.09
CA LEU A 35 -2.93 -3.28 14.20
C LEU A 35 -2.48 -3.59 15.63
N GLY A 36 -1.68 -2.70 16.20
CA GLY A 36 -1.08 -2.83 17.50
C GLY A 36 -0.17 -1.65 17.84
N TYR A 37 0.61 -1.79 18.90
CA TYR A 37 1.52 -0.77 19.39
C TYR A 37 2.89 -1.35 19.68
N GLU A 38 3.92 -0.64 19.25
CA GLU A 38 5.29 -0.89 19.67
C GLU A 38 5.56 -0.27 21.03
N ALA A 39 6.05 -1.09 21.96
CA ALA A 39 6.43 -0.65 23.29
C ALA A 39 7.89 -0.18 23.31
N LEU A 40 8.07 1.11 23.52
CA LEU A 40 9.36 1.78 23.53
C LEU A 40 9.74 2.19 24.95
N SER A 41 10.74 1.51 25.51
CA SER A 41 11.15 1.71 26.90
C SER A 41 11.97 2.99 27.08
N ARG A 42 11.74 3.68 28.20
CA ARG A 42 12.44 4.89 28.63
C ARG A 42 12.81 4.77 30.10
N GLY A 43 14.02 5.19 30.45
CA GLY A 43 14.37 5.42 31.84
C GLY A 43 13.75 6.72 32.39
N PRO A 44 13.98 7.05 33.66
CA PRO A 44 13.48 8.27 34.28
C PRO A 44 13.90 9.52 33.49
N SER A 45 12.98 10.46 33.26
CA SER A 45 13.22 11.67 32.45
C SER A 45 14.30 12.59 33.03
N ASN A 46 14.51 12.53 34.34
CA ASN A 46 15.55 13.26 35.07
C ASN A 46 16.87 12.47 35.21
N SER A 47 17.03 11.36 34.48
CA SER A 47 18.22 10.50 34.51
C SER A 47 18.94 10.53 33.16
N PRO A 48 20.29 10.45 33.12
CA PRO A 48 21.01 10.24 31.87
C PRO A 48 20.72 8.88 31.23
N LEU A 49 20.10 7.95 31.97
CA LEU A 49 19.60 6.68 31.46
C LEU A 49 18.15 6.80 30.92
N HIS A 50 17.65 8.01 30.67
CA HIS A 50 16.35 8.20 30.01
C HIS A 50 16.35 7.59 28.59
N SER A 51 17.43 7.82 27.84
CA SER A 51 17.60 7.29 26.48
C SER A 51 17.78 5.78 26.50
N PRO A 52 17.03 5.02 25.67
CA PRO A 52 17.16 3.56 25.59
C PRO A 52 18.59 3.15 25.21
N VAL A 53 19.24 3.85 24.28
CA VAL A 53 20.61 3.53 23.86
C VAL A 53 21.57 3.55 25.05
N ALA A 54 21.50 4.60 25.89
CA ALA A 54 22.34 4.72 27.08
C ALA A 54 21.98 3.66 28.14
N LEU A 55 20.68 3.44 28.37
CA LEU A 55 20.16 2.49 29.35
C LEU A 55 20.62 1.05 29.06
N PHE A 56 20.43 0.59 27.82
CA PHE A 56 20.80 -0.76 27.39
C PHE A 56 22.31 -0.95 27.32
N SER A 57 23.07 0.05 26.87
CA SER A 57 24.54 -0.01 26.86
C SER A 57 25.11 -0.20 28.28
N VAL A 58 24.60 0.54 29.27
CA VAL A 58 25.03 0.39 30.67
C VAL A 58 24.61 -0.96 31.25
N ALA A 59 23.42 -1.46 30.93
CA ALA A 59 22.96 -2.77 31.40
C ALA A 59 23.77 -3.94 30.83
N SER A 60 24.13 -3.86 29.54
CA SER A 60 25.03 -4.82 28.89
C SER A 60 26.41 -4.83 29.55
N GLN A 61 27.02 -3.66 29.75
CA GLN A 61 28.32 -3.54 30.46
C GLN A 61 28.26 -4.05 31.90
N ALA A 62 27.11 -3.98 32.55
CA ALA A 62 26.89 -4.48 33.90
C ALA A 62 26.56 -5.97 33.99
N GLY A 63 26.37 -6.67 32.85
CA GLY A 63 25.88 -8.06 32.82
C GLY A 63 24.46 -8.22 33.36
N ARG A 64 23.63 -7.17 33.25
CA ARG A 64 22.24 -7.13 33.76
C ARG A 64 21.22 -6.86 32.64
N LEU A 65 21.55 -7.23 31.40
CA LEU A 65 20.71 -7.00 30.22
C LEU A 65 19.37 -7.74 30.34
N SER A 66 19.39 -9.03 30.65
CA SER A 66 18.19 -9.86 30.82
C SER A 66 17.27 -9.34 31.94
N GLU A 67 17.85 -8.83 33.04
CA GLU A 67 17.07 -8.22 34.12
C GLU A 67 16.39 -6.92 33.67
N LEU A 68 17.10 -6.07 32.93
CA LEU A 68 16.53 -4.85 32.35
C LEU A 68 15.42 -5.18 31.34
N GLU A 69 15.64 -6.12 30.43
CA GLU A 69 14.63 -6.50 29.44
C GLU A 69 13.36 -7.02 30.09
N MET A 70 13.48 -7.85 31.14
CA MET A 70 12.31 -8.33 31.87
C MET A 70 11.54 -7.16 32.51
N ALA A 71 12.24 -6.20 33.12
CA ALA A 71 11.60 -5.02 33.70
C ALA A 71 10.92 -4.12 32.63
N CYS A 72 11.52 -4.01 31.43
CA CYS A 72 10.92 -3.35 30.28
C CYS A 72 9.64 -4.06 29.82
N ARG A 73 9.65 -5.39 29.69
CA ARG A 73 8.49 -6.20 29.32
C ARG A 73 7.36 -6.08 30.34
N GLU A 74 7.69 -6.10 31.64
CA GLU A 74 6.73 -5.90 32.73
C GLU A 74 6.07 -4.52 32.66
N SER A 75 6.86 -3.46 32.49
CA SER A 75 6.33 -2.11 32.28
C SER A 75 5.39 -2.05 31.08
N ALA A 76 5.78 -2.64 29.95
CA ALA A 76 4.98 -2.65 28.73
C ALA A 76 3.64 -3.39 28.91
N CYS A 77 3.67 -4.61 29.45
CA CYS A 77 2.47 -5.43 29.67
C CYS A 77 1.51 -4.75 30.65
N ARG A 78 2.03 -4.24 31.78
CA ARG A 78 1.25 -3.49 32.77
C ARG A 78 0.54 -2.29 32.13
N ARG A 79 1.29 -1.43 31.43
CA ARG A 79 0.75 -0.20 30.84
C ARG A 79 -0.22 -0.46 29.69
N PHE A 80 0.03 -1.49 28.89
CA PHE A 80 -0.86 -1.92 27.80
C PHE A 80 -2.22 -2.37 28.35
N ASN A 81 -2.22 -3.18 29.41
CA ASN A 81 -3.43 -3.66 30.06
C ASN A 81 -4.17 -2.54 30.83
N GLU A 82 -3.47 -1.71 31.60
CA GLU A 82 -4.06 -0.56 32.34
C GLU A 82 -4.85 0.37 31.41
N GLN A 83 -4.33 0.61 30.21
CA GLN A 83 -4.94 1.49 29.21
C GLN A 83 -5.95 0.78 28.32
N LYS A 84 -6.05 -0.56 28.42
CA LYS A 84 -6.89 -1.41 27.57
C LYS A 84 -6.66 -1.14 26.08
N LEU A 85 -5.40 -1.04 25.68
CA LEU A 85 -5.06 -0.75 24.29
C LEU A 85 -5.54 -1.89 23.37
N PRO A 86 -6.16 -1.57 22.22
CA PRO A 86 -6.65 -2.58 21.28
C PRO A 86 -5.52 -3.20 20.44
N GLY A 87 -5.75 -4.37 19.87
CA GLY A 87 -4.81 -4.97 18.93
C GLY A 87 -3.61 -5.67 19.59
N LYS A 88 -2.46 -5.66 18.90
CA LYS A 88 -1.25 -6.38 19.31
C LYS A 88 -0.27 -5.51 20.11
N LEU A 89 0.53 -6.15 20.97
CA LEU A 89 1.65 -5.54 21.68
C LEU A 89 2.97 -6.05 21.07
N PHE A 90 3.75 -5.15 20.50
CA PHE A 90 5.06 -5.45 19.95
C PHE A 90 6.14 -5.17 21.01
N LEU A 91 6.95 -6.19 21.30
CA LEU A 91 7.97 -6.19 22.34
C LEU A 91 9.34 -6.46 21.74
N ASN A 92 10.24 -5.49 21.92
CA ASN A 92 11.65 -5.59 21.58
C ASN A 92 12.36 -6.64 22.46
N VAL A 93 13.10 -7.54 21.83
CA VAL A 93 13.89 -8.61 22.47
C VAL A 93 15.24 -8.76 21.76
N SER A 94 16.34 -8.69 22.52
CA SER A 94 17.66 -9.00 21.97
C SER A 94 17.86 -10.51 21.80
N PRO A 95 18.55 -10.96 20.73
CA PRO A 95 18.95 -12.35 20.58
C PRO A 95 19.80 -12.87 21.75
N GLU A 96 20.68 -12.03 22.31
CA GLU A 96 21.53 -12.38 23.45
C GLU A 96 20.69 -12.79 24.67
N SER A 97 19.63 -12.04 25.00
CA SER A 97 18.75 -12.37 26.13
C SER A 97 18.02 -13.71 25.93
N LEU A 98 17.81 -14.15 24.69
CA LEU A 98 17.18 -15.44 24.40
C LEU A 98 18.13 -16.63 24.60
N MET A 99 19.44 -16.37 24.53
CA MET A 99 20.49 -17.39 24.57
C MET A 99 21.16 -17.53 25.95
N GLU A 100 20.92 -16.58 26.87
CA GLU A 100 21.45 -16.67 28.23
C GLU A 100 21.00 -17.94 28.95
N THR A 101 21.93 -18.62 29.61
CA THR A 101 21.67 -19.85 30.39
C THR A 101 20.71 -19.61 31.57
N ALA A 102 20.57 -18.37 32.01
CA ALA A 102 19.64 -17.94 33.05
C ALA A 102 18.23 -17.63 32.51
N HIS A 103 18.02 -17.64 31.19
CA HIS A 103 16.71 -17.42 30.59
C HIS A 103 15.79 -18.59 30.92
N GLN A 104 14.91 -18.40 31.90
CA GLN A 104 13.91 -19.39 32.27
C GLN A 104 12.78 -19.37 31.24
N PRO A 105 12.56 -20.47 30.48
CA PRO A 105 11.45 -20.54 29.54
C PRO A 105 10.13 -20.28 30.26
N GLY A 106 9.28 -19.42 29.68
CA GLY A 106 7.91 -19.19 30.18
C GLY A 106 7.73 -17.99 31.12
N ARG A 107 8.78 -17.28 31.53
CA ARG A 107 8.62 -16.11 32.42
C ARG A 107 7.84 -14.96 31.77
N THR A 108 8.03 -14.72 30.46
CA THR A 108 7.19 -13.78 29.69
C THR A 108 5.74 -14.28 29.60
N LEU A 109 5.51 -15.59 29.48
CA LEU A 109 4.16 -16.14 29.44
C LEU A 109 3.44 -16.01 30.79
N GLN A 110 4.16 -16.20 31.90
CA GLN A 110 3.65 -15.96 33.25
C GLN A 110 3.28 -14.48 33.45
N LEU A 111 4.13 -13.55 33.01
CA LEU A 111 3.86 -12.12 33.04
C LEU A 111 2.57 -11.76 32.30
N LEU A 112 2.37 -12.32 31.10
CA LEU A 112 1.17 -12.09 30.31
C LEU A 112 -0.08 -12.66 30.97
N HIS A 113 0.03 -13.83 31.60
CA HIS A 113 -1.05 -14.42 32.39
C HIS A 113 -1.44 -13.50 33.57
N ASP A 114 -0.47 -12.94 34.28
CA ASP A 114 -0.71 -12.04 35.42
C ASP A 114 -1.46 -10.75 35.00
N TYR A 115 -1.22 -10.27 33.78
CA TYR A 115 -1.92 -9.10 33.21
C TYR A 115 -3.11 -9.44 32.31
N GLY A 116 -3.46 -10.72 32.14
CA GLY A 116 -4.59 -11.16 31.32
C GLY A 116 -4.43 -10.92 29.81
N ILE A 117 -3.19 -10.85 29.31
CA ILE A 117 -2.89 -10.64 27.89
C ILE A 117 -2.71 -12.01 27.20
N PRO A 118 -3.52 -12.37 26.19
CA PRO A 118 -3.31 -13.59 25.42
C PRO A 118 -1.96 -13.56 24.66
N PRO A 119 -1.17 -14.65 24.65
CA PRO A 119 0.09 -14.70 23.89
C PRO A 119 -0.07 -14.38 22.39
N SER A 120 -1.23 -14.71 21.80
CA SER A 120 -1.56 -14.38 20.40
C SER A 120 -1.67 -12.89 20.09
N GLN A 121 -1.81 -12.05 21.12
CA GLN A 121 -1.77 -10.59 21.00
C GLN A 121 -0.34 -10.04 21.05
N VAL A 122 0.68 -10.84 21.34
CA VAL A 122 2.05 -10.34 21.49
C VAL A 122 2.91 -10.70 20.28
N VAL A 123 3.68 -9.73 19.82
CA VAL A 123 4.69 -9.88 18.76
C VAL A 123 6.07 -9.65 19.38
N ILE A 124 6.99 -10.58 19.17
CA ILE A 124 8.38 -10.46 19.60
C ILE A 124 9.20 -9.89 18.45
N GLU A 125 9.77 -8.71 18.64
CA GLU A 125 10.65 -8.02 17.70
C GLU A 125 12.10 -8.36 18.01
N LEU A 126 12.80 -8.93 17.03
CA LEU A 126 14.21 -9.23 17.12
C LEU A 126 15.02 -8.09 16.51
N THR A 127 15.86 -7.46 17.32
CA THR A 127 16.75 -6.38 16.87
C THR A 127 18.04 -6.95 16.26
N GLU A 128 18.53 -6.35 15.16
CA GLU A 128 19.71 -6.83 14.42
C GLU A 128 21.05 -6.45 15.09
N GLN A 129 21.05 -5.66 16.17
CA GLN A 129 22.23 -4.97 16.68
C GLN A 129 23.37 -5.89 17.21
N THR A 130 23.13 -7.20 17.34
CA THR A 130 24.17 -8.15 17.76
C THR A 130 24.27 -9.35 16.80
N PRO A 131 25.43 -9.55 16.14
CA PRO A 131 25.68 -10.75 15.36
C PRO A 131 25.51 -12.00 16.22
N THR A 132 24.66 -12.92 15.79
CA THR A 132 24.49 -14.21 16.45
C THR A 132 25.14 -15.31 15.60
N ASP A 133 26.14 -16.00 16.14
CA ASP A 133 26.82 -17.09 15.41
C ASP A 133 26.07 -18.44 15.51
N ASP A 134 25.21 -18.60 16.52
CA ASP A 134 24.48 -19.84 16.81
C ASP A 134 22.98 -19.74 16.45
N PHE A 135 22.71 -19.92 15.15
CA PHE A 135 21.36 -19.85 14.58
C PHE A 135 20.45 -20.99 15.05
N ASP A 136 21.00 -22.16 15.37
CA ASP A 136 20.21 -23.31 15.81
C ASP A 136 19.58 -23.04 17.19
N LEU A 137 20.34 -22.42 18.09
CA LEU A 137 19.83 -22.01 19.39
C LEU A 137 18.75 -20.92 19.27
N LEU A 138 18.98 -19.91 18.43
CA LEU A 138 18.00 -18.84 18.17
C LEU A 138 16.71 -19.40 17.55
N GLN A 139 16.83 -20.30 16.56
CA GLN A 139 15.68 -20.94 15.94
C GLN A 139 14.89 -21.77 16.95
N THR A 140 15.59 -22.51 17.82
CA THR A 140 14.96 -23.30 18.89
C THR A 140 14.19 -22.39 19.86
N ALA A 141 14.80 -21.31 20.31
CA ALA A 141 14.15 -20.33 21.18
C ALA A 141 12.88 -19.76 20.53
N LEU A 142 12.95 -19.32 19.26
CA LEU A 142 11.81 -18.76 18.55
C LEU A 142 10.71 -19.79 18.28
N HIS A 143 11.07 -21.05 18.05
CA HIS A 143 10.10 -22.13 17.95
C HIS A 143 9.32 -22.31 19.27
N HIS A 144 9.98 -22.17 20.41
CA HIS A 144 9.31 -22.14 21.71
C HIS A 144 8.35 -20.95 21.84
N TYR A 145 8.73 -19.74 21.43
CA TYR A 145 7.83 -18.58 21.43
C TYR A 145 6.62 -18.81 20.52
N ARG A 146 6.81 -19.34 19.30
CA ARG A 146 5.68 -19.67 18.42
C ARG A 146 4.74 -20.71 19.03
N ASN A 147 5.28 -21.76 19.65
CA ASN A 147 4.49 -22.79 20.33
C ASN A 147 3.70 -22.25 21.53
N MET A 148 4.17 -21.17 22.15
CA MET A 148 3.45 -20.43 23.19
C MET A 148 2.34 -19.52 22.64
N GLY A 149 2.30 -19.30 21.32
CA GLY A 149 1.29 -18.49 20.63
C GLY A 149 1.75 -17.11 20.19
N PHE A 150 3.02 -16.74 20.39
CA PHE A 150 3.57 -15.46 19.97
C PHE A 150 3.76 -15.37 18.45
N SER A 151 3.61 -14.17 17.88
CA SER A 151 4.10 -13.87 16.53
C SER A 151 5.53 -13.33 16.59
N ILE A 152 6.30 -13.50 15.53
CA ILE A 152 7.69 -13.03 15.44
C ILE A 152 7.82 -11.93 14.39
N ALA A 153 8.54 -10.86 14.74
CA ALA A 153 8.92 -9.76 13.86
C ALA A 153 10.44 -9.66 13.77
N LEU A 154 10.94 -9.34 12.56
CA LEU A 154 12.33 -8.93 12.36
C LEU A 154 12.37 -7.42 12.21
N ASP A 155 13.17 -6.76 13.05
CA ASP A 155 13.31 -5.31 13.09
C ASP A 155 14.49 -4.80 12.25
N ASP A 156 14.46 -3.52 11.88
CA ASP A 156 15.54 -2.79 11.17
C ASP A 156 16.08 -3.48 9.87
N LEU A 157 15.20 -4.08 9.06
CA LEU A 157 15.65 -4.82 7.88
C LEU A 157 16.43 -3.91 6.91
N GLY A 158 17.68 -4.30 6.63
CA GLY A 158 18.58 -3.65 5.67
C GLY A 158 19.53 -2.61 6.28
N ALA A 159 19.46 -2.37 7.60
CA ALA A 159 20.43 -1.55 8.32
C ALA A 159 21.71 -2.34 8.71
N GLY A 160 21.65 -3.69 8.75
CA GLY A 160 22.76 -4.56 9.17
C GLY A 160 23.25 -5.58 8.14
N TYR A 161 24.20 -6.42 8.56
CA TYR A 161 24.97 -7.33 7.69
C TYR A 161 24.29 -8.69 7.43
N SER A 162 23.23 -9.07 8.15
CA SER A 162 22.67 -10.44 8.13
C SER A 162 21.14 -10.53 8.07
N SER A 163 20.44 -9.42 7.88
CA SER A 163 18.97 -9.33 7.89
C SER A 163 18.30 -10.31 6.91
N LEU A 164 18.81 -10.46 5.68
CA LEU A 164 18.23 -11.38 4.69
C LEU A 164 18.43 -12.86 5.05
N ARG A 165 19.56 -13.20 5.67
CA ARG A 165 19.83 -14.57 6.14
C ARG A 165 18.90 -14.91 7.30
N LEU A 166 18.80 -14.01 8.29
CA LEU A 166 17.87 -14.15 9.41
C LEU A 166 16.42 -14.30 8.92
N TRP A 167 16.00 -13.49 7.94
CA TRP A 167 14.68 -13.64 7.34
C TRP A 167 14.47 -15.05 6.78
N SER A 168 15.40 -15.55 5.97
CA SER A 168 15.29 -16.88 5.35
C SER A 168 15.15 -18.01 6.38
N GLU A 169 15.97 -17.98 7.44
CA GLU A 169 16.01 -19.03 8.47
C GLU A 169 14.83 -18.95 9.45
N LEU A 170 14.46 -17.73 9.85
CA LEU A 170 13.46 -17.51 10.90
C LEU A 170 12.03 -17.50 10.37
N ARG A 171 11.83 -17.12 9.10
CA ARG A 171 10.52 -16.96 8.44
C ARG A 171 9.53 -16.20 9.33
N PRO A 172 9.80 -14.94 9.69
CA PRO A 172 9.01 -14.18 10.64
C PRO A 172 7.60 -13.87 10.09
N ASP A 173 6.67 -13.60 11.00
CA ASP A 173 5.31 -13.18 10.66
C ASP A 173 5.27 -11.72 10.18
N TYR A 174 6.18 -10.90 10.71
CA TYR A 174 6.35 -9.48 10.37
C TYR A 174 7.81 -9.16 10.01
N VAL A 175 8.00 -8.20 9.13
CA VAL A 175 9.30 -7.63 8.79
C VAL A 175 9.14 -6.12 8.76
N LYS A 176 9.96 -5.42 9.55
CA LYS A 176 9.98 -3.97 9.61
C LYS A 176 11.10 -3.45 8.72
N ILE A 177 10.77 -2.52 7.81
CA ILE A 177 11.73 -1.87 6.92
C ILE A 177 12.28 -0.66 7.66
N ASP A 178 13.60 -0.61 7.83
CA ASP A 178 14.29 0.48 8.50
C ASP A 178 14.01 1.85 7.84
N ARG A 179 13.99 2.89 8.68
CA ARG A 179 13.79 4.28 8.29
C ARG A 179 14.72 4.71 7.14
N HIS A 180 15.94 4.19 7.06
CA HIS A 180 16.90 4.53 6.00
C HIS A 180 16.32 4.35 4.59
N PHE A 181 15.52 3.31 4.35
CA PHE A 181 14.89 3.03 3.05
C PHE A 181 13.61 3.82 2.81
N ILE A 182 12.99 4.33 3.88
CA ILE A 182 11.72 5.04 3.82
C ILE A 182 11.92 6.55 3.66
N ASP A 183 12.89 7.11 4.39
CA ASP A 183 13.23 8.54 4.35
C ASP A 183 13.54 9.00 2.93
N GLY A 184 12.75 9.91 2.37
CA GLY A 184 12.93 10.44 1.02
C GLY A 184 12.64 9.46 -0.12
N ILE A 185 11.95 8.33 0.12
CA ILE A 185 11.65 7.31 -0.92
C ILE A 185 10.91 7.89 -2.14
N HIS A 186 10.11 8.94 -1.95
CA HIS A 186 9.37 9.62 -3.02
C HIS A 186 10.29 10.31 -4.04
N GLN A 187 11.55 10.58 -3.70
CA GLN A 187 12.53 11.23 -4.60
C GLN A 187 13.55 10.24 -5.17
N ASP A 188 13.67 9.05 -4.59
CA ASP A 188 14.74 8.09 -4.89
C ASP A 188 14.19 6.81 -5.54
N ALA A 189 14.51 6.63 -6.83
CA ALA A 189 14.09 5.45 -7.59
C ALA A 189 14.77 4.16 -7.09
N LEU A 190 16.00 4.23 -6.59
CA LEU A 190 16.72 3.07 -6.09
C LEU A 190 16.10 2.56 -4.78
N LYS A 191 15.73 3.47 -3.86
CA LYS A 191 14.99 3.09 -2.64
C LYS A 191 13.66 2.40 -2.97
N ARG A 192 12.95 2.89 -3.99
CA ARG A 192 11.71 2.25 -4.48
C ARG A 192 11.96 0.82 -4.98
N GLU A 193 13.01 0.57 -5.75
CA GLU A 193 13.35 -0.78 -6.20
C GLU A 193 13.72 -1.72 -5.04
N PHE A 194 14.46 -1.22 -4.04
CA PHE A 194 14.79 -1.99 -2.84
C PHE A 194 13.56 -2.38 -2.04
N VAL A 195 12.70 -1.41 -1.70
CA VAL A 195 11.44 -1.68 -0.97
C VAL A 195 10.52 -2.58 -1.78
N GLY A 196 10.45 -2.39 -3.10
CA GLY A 196 9.71 -3.27 -4.01
C GLY A 196 10.21 -4.73 -3.96
N SER A 197 11.52 -4.93 -3.93
CA SER A 197 12.13 -6.26 -3.80
C SER A 197 11.82 -6.90 -2.43
N ILE A 198 11.89 -6.13 -1.35
CA ILE A 198 11.51 -6.58 0.00
C ILE A 198 10.05 -7.05 0.02
N LEU A 199 9.14 -6.28 -0.59
CA LEU A 199 7.72 -6.65 -0.67
C LEU A 199 7.50 -7.96 -1.43
N GLN A 200 8.26 -8.20 -2.51
CA GLN A 200 8.21 -9.47 -3.24
C GLN A 200 8.67 -10.66 -2.39
N ILE A 201 9.79 -10.51 -1.67
CA ILE A 201 10.32 -11.54 -0.76
C ILE A 201 9.33 -11.80 0.38
N ALA A 202 8.72 -10.75 0.93
CA ALA A 202 7.70 -10.85 1.98
C ALA A 202 6.45 -11.59 1.52
N LYS A 203 6.02 -11.33 0.28
CA LYS A 203 4.91 -12.07 -0.33
C LYS A 203 5.23 -13.56 -0.47
N ALA A 204 6.44 -13.90 -0.93
CA ALA A 204 6.88 -15.29 -1.11
C ALA A 204 7.04 -16.03 0.23
N SER A 205 7.60 -15.37 1.25
CA SER A 205 7.83 -15.92 2.59
C SER A 205 6.59 -15.90 3.49
N ARG A 206 5.52 -15.24 3.05
CA ARG A 206 4.32 -14.97 3.86
C ARG A 206 4.60 -14.16 5.14
N ALA A 207 5.50 -13.17 5.06
CA ALA A 207 5.75 -12.16 6.10
C ALA A 207 5.02 -10.83 5.79
N GLN A 208 4.42 -10.17 6.79
CA GLN A 208 3.76 -8.86 6.62
C GLN A 208 4.83 -7.76 6.74
N VAL A 209 4.79 -6.77 5.85
CA VAL A 209 5.77 -5.68 5.86
C VAL A 209 5.22 -4.49 6.60
N ILE A 210 6.00 -3.96 7.54
CA ILE A 210 5.76 -2.71 8.24
C ILE A 210 6.80 -1.70 7.74
N ALA A 211 6.37 -0.58 7.17
CA ALA A 211 7.29 0.51 6.83
C ALA A 211 7.42 1.49 8.00
N GLU A 212 8.65 1.77 8.41
CA GLU A 212 8.94 2.63 9.56
C GLU A 212 9.51 3.99 9.20
N GLY A 213 9.40 4.91 10.16
CA GLY A 213 10.05 6.22 10.05
C GLY A 213 9.40 7.14 9.02
N ILE A 214 8.12 6.94 8.72
CA ILE A 214 7.35 7.80 7.80
C ILE A 214 7.16 9.17 8.47
N GLU A 215 7.67 10.23 7.84
CA GLU A 215 7.58 11.60 8.35
C GLU A 215 6.87 12.54 7.38
N LEU A 216 6.76 12.18 6.10
CA LEU A 216 6.18 13.02 5.06
C LEU A 216 4.95 12.37 4.37
N PRO A 217 3.89 13.13 4.04
CA PRO A 217 2.74 12.62 3.28
C PRO A 217 3.11 11.97 1.94
N GLU A 218 4.13 12.50 1.26
CA GLU A 218 4.62 11.99 -0.03
C GLU A 218 5.23 10.59 0.11
N GLU A 219 5.93 10.31 1.21
CA GLU A 219 6.45 8.97 1.53
C GLU A 219 5.31 7.98 1.74
N LEU A 220 4.28 8.39 2.49
CA LEU A 220 3.09 7.58 2.72
C LEU A 220 2.36 7.25 1.42
N SER A 221 2.22 8.22 0.50
CA SER A 221 1.59 7.99 -0.81
C SER A 221 2.33 6.93 -1.60
N VAL A 222 3.66 7.09 -1.76
CA VAL A 222 4.49 6.16 -2.52
C VAL A 222 4.47 4.76 -1.90
N LEU A 223 4.58 4.65 -0.57
CA LEU A 223 4.49 3.34 0.10
C LEU A 223 3.13 2.66 -0.10
N THR A 224 2.04 3.45 -0.06
CA THR A 224 0.68 2.96 -0.31
C THR A 224 0.53 2.45 -1.75
N GLU A 225 1.07 3.19 -2.72
CA GLU A 225 1.08 2.81 -4.14
C GLU A 225 1.88 1.53 -4.39
N MET A 226 3.03 1.39 -3.71
CA MET A 226 3.87 0.19 -3.76
C MET A 226 3.20 -1.04 -3.11
N GLY A 227 2.11 -0.85 -2.35
CA GLY A 227 1.34 -1.91 -1.71
C GLY A 227 1.78 -2.24 -0.29
N VAL A 228 2.48 -1.33 0.39
CA VAL A 228 2.70 -1.40 1.84
C VAL A 228 1.38 -1.12 2.54
N ASP A 229 0.95 -2.03 3.41
CA ASP A 229 -0.33 -1.90 4.13
C ASP A 229 -0.15 -1.54 5.61
N LEU A 230 0.97 -1.92 6.23
CA LEU A 230 1.26 -1.62 7.62
C LEU A 230 2.32 -0.51 7.69
N VAL A 231 2.01 0.53 8.45
CA VAL A 231 2.83 1.74 8.50
C VAL A 231 2.99 2.26 9.92
N GLN A 232 4.17 2.83 10.20
CA GLN A 232 4.52 3.46 11.46
C GLN A 232 5.45 4.66 11.19
N GLY A 233 5.23 5.77 11.89
CA GLY A 233 6.04 6.96 11.69
C GLY A 233 5.49 8.19 12.39
N TYR A 234 6.31 9.24 12.51
CA TYR A 234 5.94 10.46 13.21
C TYR A 234 4.87 11.28 12.49
N LEU A 235 4.71 11.08 11.17
CA LEU A 235 3.59 11.63 10.42
C LEU A 235 2.25 11.19 11.00
N LEU A 236 2.16 9.92 11.40
CA LEU A 236 0.94 9.29 11.90
C LEU A 236 0.78 9.54 13.41
N CYS A 237 1.81 9.19 14.18
CA CYS A 237 1.84 9.38 15.62
C CYS A 237 3.25 9.21 16.17
N ARG A 238 3.67 10.11 17.07
CA ARG A 238 4.91 9.94 17.85
C ARG A 238 4.68 8.98 19.03
N PRO A 239 5.73 8.28 19.51
CA PRO A 239 5.64 7.50 20.73
C PRO A 239 5.16 8.33 21.91
N GLN A 240 4.12 7.87 22.60
CA GLN A 240 3.53 8.59 23.72
C GLN A 240 3.00 7.64 24.80
N GLU A 241 2.86 8.13 26.04
CA GLU A 241 2.40 7.30 27.16
C GLU A 241 0.95 6.86 27.02
N GLN A 242 0.13 7.68 26.36
CA GLN A 242 -1.29 7.47 26.10
C GLN A 242 -1.55 7.56 24.60
N PRO A 243 -1.32 6.48 23.82
CA PRO A 243 -1.47 6.53 22.38
C PRO A 243 -2.95 6.64 21.97
N PRO A 244 -3.25 7.15 20.75
CA PRO A 244 -4.61 7.15 20.23
C PRO A 244 -5.09 5.71 20.04
N GLN A 245 -6.38 5.46 20.28
CA GLN A 245 -6.98 4.12 20.11
C GLN A 245 -7.73 3.94 18.78
N GLU A 246 -7.89 5.02 18.01
CA GLU A 246 -8.59 5.02 16.73
C GLU A 246 -7.70 5.56 15.60
N ALA A 247 -7.55 4.78 14.53
CA ALA A 247 -6.70 5.16 13.40
C ALA A 247 -7.25 6.34 12.58
N ARG A 248 -8.56 6.58 12.60
CA ARG A 248 -9.22 7.65 11.82
C ARG A 248 -8.67 9.05 12.11
N GLN A 249 -8.14 9.27 13.31
CA GLN A 249 -7.58 10.55 13.73
C GLN A 249 -6.15 10.78 13.21
N MET A 250 -5.49 9.73 12.74
CA MET A 250 -4.08 9.71 12.33
C MET A 250 -3.88 9.61 10.82
N LEU A 251 -4.90 9.11 10.11
CA LEU A 251 -4.85 8.95 8.65
C LEU A 251 -5.29 10.25 7.94
N PRO A 252 -4.69 10.57 6.78
CA PRO A 252 -5.21 11.64 5.94
C PRO A 252 -6.69 11.38 5.64
N LYS A 253 -7.51 12.43 5.68
CA LYS A 253 -8.91 12.32 5.24
C LYS A 253 -8.88 11.82 3.79
N PRO A 254 -9.71 10.84 3.41
CA PRO A 254 -9.86 10.52 2.00
C PRO A 254 -10.27 11.79 1.29
N ASP A 255 -9.48 12.23 0.30
CA ASP A 255 -9.94 13.25 -0.63
C ASP A 255 -11.16 12.67 -1.34
N SER A 256 -12.34 13.09 -0.90
CA SER A 256 -13.63 12.63 -1.39
C SER A 256 -13.96 13.17 -2.79
N ALA A 257 -12.96 13.47 -3.63
CA ALA A 257 -13.15 14.30 -4.82
C ALA A 257 -12.37 13.88 -6.08
N SER A 258 -11.49 12.88 -6.05
CA SER A 258 -10.83 12.41 -7.28
C SER A 258 -10.89 10.90 -7.41
N VAL A 259 -11.96 10.42 -8.04
CA VAL A 259 -11.92 9.11 -8.71
C VAL A 259 -10.76 9.17 -9.70
N ALA A 260 -9.79 8.28 -9.58
CA ALA A 260 -8.64 8.29 -10.47
C ALA A 260 -9.11 8.12 -11.93
N LEU A 261 -8.55 8.92 -12.86
CA LEU A 261 -8.94 8.84 -14.27
C LEU A 261 -8.62 7.46 -14.87
N ASN A 262 -7.62 6.78 -14.32
CA ASN A 262 -7.19 5.43 -14.67
C ASN A 262 -8.06 4.33 -14.04
N GLU A 263 -8.88 4.64 -13.05
CA GLU A 263 -9.77 3.65 -12.45
C GLU A 263 -11.02 3.53 -13.33
N GLU A 264 -11.10 2.43 -14.06
CA GLU A 264 -12.41 1.82 -14.29
C GLU A 264 -13.01 1.57 -12.90
N GLY A 265 -13.83 2.51 -12.43
CA GLY A 265 -14.70 2.29 -11.28
C GLY A 265 -15.65 1.17 -11.63
N SER A 266 -15.19 -0.07 -11.54
CA SER A 266 -16.03 -1.24 -11.65
C SER A 266 -16.96 -1.18 -10.44
N ASP A 267 -18.24 -0.94 -10.71
CA ASP A 267 -19.27 -0.94 -9.71
C ASP A 267 -19.22 -2.27 -8.94
N LEU A 268 -19.04 -2.18 -7.61
CA LEU A 268 -19.04 -3.35 -6.74
C LEU A 268 -20.38 -4.09 -6.79
N SER A 269 -21.43 -3.51 -7.39
CA SER A 269 -22.69 -4.18 -7.68
C SER A 269 -22.52 -5.49 -8.45
N ALA A 270 -21.50 -5.61 -9.32
CA ALA A 270 -21.21 -6.85 -10.03
C ALA A 270 -20.78 -8.01 -9.09
N LEU A 271 -20.32 -7.68 -7.89
CA LEU A 271 -19.94 -8.63 -6.85
C LEU A 271 -21.06 -8.92 -5.85
N LEU A 272 -22.14 -8.14 -5.90
CA LEU A 272 -23.25 -8.25 -4.96
C LEU A 272 -24.05 -9.52 -5.24
N ASN A 273 -23.96 -10.46 -4.30
CA ASN A 273 -24.85 -11.59 -4.21
C ASN A 273 -25.92 -11.29 -3.17
N GLU A 274 -27.13 -10.95 -3.63
CA GLU A 274 -28.29 -10.74 -2.77
C GLU A 274 -28.61 -12.03 -2.03
N GLN A 275 -28.34 -12.04 -0.72
CA GLN A 275 -28.59 -13.17 0.16
C GLN A 275 -29.30 -12.68 1.42
N PRO A 276 -30.38 -13.35 1.85
CA PRO A 276 -31.08 -12.95 3.06
C PRO A 276 -30.19 -13.16 4.29
N ALA A 277 -30.04 -12.10 5.10
CA ALA A 277 -29.34 -12.17 6.37
C ALA A 277 -30.25 -12.69 7.49
N MET A 278 -29.66 -13.08 8.61
CA MET A 278 -30.36 -13.57 9.80
C MET A 278 -30.31 -12.53 10.92
N ASP A 279 -31.35 -12.46 11.74
CA ASP A 279 -31.31 -11.64 12.96
C ASP A 279 -30.41 -12.29 14.01
N GLN A 280 -29.66 -11.50 14.80
CA GLN A 280 -28.75 -12.00 15.85
C GLN A 280 -29.42 -12.90 16.90
N ASP A 281 -30.73 -12.75 17.11
CA ASP A 281 -31.52 -13.53 18.06
C ASP A 281 -32.15 -14.78 17.42
N THR A 282 -31.94 -14.99 16.11
CA THR A 282 -32.39 -16.19 15.38
C THR A 282 -31.83 -17.46 16.02
N ALA A 283 -32.69 -18.45 16.22
CA ALA A 283 -32.27 -19.73 16.79
C ALA A 283 -31.29 -20.47 15.86
N THR A 284 -30.22 -21.02 16.42
CA THR A 284 -29.17 -21.74 15.68
C THR A 284 -29.74 -22.84 14.76
N ALA A 285 -30.80 -23.53 15.19
CA ALA A 285 -31.47 -24.55 14.37
C ALA A 285 -32.07 -24.01 13.07
N GLN A 286 -32.57 -22.77 13.07
CA GLN A 286 -33.14 -22.14 11.87
C GLN A 286 -32.04 -21.75 10.87
N VAL A 287 -30.88 -21.29 11.38
CA VAL A 287 -29.70 -20.99 10.56
C VAL A 287 -29.15 -22.25 9.89
N LEU A 288 -29.11 -23.37 10.62
CA LEU A 288 -28.76 -24.67 10.03
C LEU A 288 -29.73 -25.11 8.94
N GLU A 289 -31.02 -24.90 9.15
CA GLU A 289 -32.04 -25.22 8.16
C GLU A 289 -31.89 -24.35 6.90
N ALA A 290 -31.50 -23.07 7.04
CA ALA A 290 -31.17 -22.22 5.90
C ALA A 290 -30.01 -22.80 5.06
N PHE A 291 -28.92 -23.23 5.70
CA PHE A 291 -27.80 -23.91 5.01
C PHE A 291 -28.18 -25.26 4.40
N ARG A 292 -29.15 -25.98 4.97
CA ARG A 292 -29.65 -27.25 4.40
C ARG A 292 -30.50 -27.01 3.15
N ARG A 293 -31.34 -25.98 3.16
CA ARG A 293 -32.21 -25.64 2.02
C ARG A 293 -31.42 -25.14 0.81
N GLN A 294 -30.31 -24.45 1.03
CA GLN A 294 -29.46 -23.92 -0.03
C GLN A 294 -28.07 -24.54 0.02
N ALA A 295 -27.86 -25.58 -0.81
CA ALA A 295 -26.60 -26.33 -0.82
C ALA A 295 -25.37 -25.47 -1.19
N ASN A 296 -25.57 -24.40 -1.95
CA ASN A 296 -24.55 -23.45 -2.40
C ASN A 296 -24.29 -22.30 -1.41
N LEU A 297 -25.04 -22.22 -0.31
CA LEU A 297 -24.86 -21.21 0.71
C LEU A 297 -23.71 -21.62 1.65
N ASN A 298 -22.65 -20.83 1.67
CA ASN A 298 -21.45 -21.08 2.47
C ASN A 298 -21.38 -20.19 3.70
N SER A 299 -21.95 -18.99 3.63
CA SER A 299 -21.96 -18.01 4.70
C SER A 299 -23.32 -17.30 4.80
N LEU A 300 -23.63 -16.80 5.98
CA LEU A 300 -24.80 -15.96 6.28
C LEU A 300 -24.37 -14.77 7.12
N ALA A 301 -24.77 -13.56 6.70
CA ALA A 301 -24.64 -12.37 7.53
C ALA A 301 -25.64 -12.40 8.68
N VAL A 302 -25.23 -11.86 9.82
CA VAL A 302 -26.05 -11.70 11.02
C VAL A 302 -26.20 -10.21 11.31
N LEU A 303 -27.44 -9.75 11.44
CA LEU A 303 -27.77 -8.34 11.63
C LEU A 303 -28.29 -8.05 13.04
N ASP A 304 -28.11 -6.81 13.49
CA ASP A 304 -28.82 -6.28 14.65
C ASP A 304 -30.26 -5.86 14.27
N GLY A 305 -31.05 -5.46 15.28
CA GLY A 305 -32.41 -4.97 15.07
C GLY A 305 -32.53 -3.66 14.28
N ARG A 306 -31.41 -3.05 13.85
CA ARG A 306 -31.36 -1.86 13.00
C ARG A 306 -30.98 -2.20 11.55
N GLY A 307 -30.64 -3.45 11.25
CA GLY A 307 -30.22 -3.89 9.91
C GLY A 307 -28.72 -3.79 9.65
N HIS A 308 -27.91 -3.48 10.67
CA HIS A 308 -26.46 -3.43 10.53
C HIS A 308 -25.84 -4.81 10.74
N PRO A 309 -24.80 -5.19 9.98
CA PRO A 309 -24.07 -6.43 10.21
C PRO A 309 -23.32 -6.39 11.54
N VAL A 310 -23.54 -7.41 12.37
CA VAL A 310 -22.86 -7.63 13.67
C VAL A 310 -22.07 -8.93 13.72
N GLY A 311 -22.23 -9.80 12.73
CA GLY A 311 -21.44 -11.00 12.60
C GLY A 311 -21.66 -11.73 11.28
N ILE A 312 -20.87 -12.78 11.08
CA ILE A 312 -21.02 -13.71 9.97
C ILE A 312 -20.98 -15.14 10.50
N VAL A 313 -21.72 -16.03 9.86
CA VAL A 313 -21.74 -17.47 10.18
C VAL A 313 -21.31 -18.23 8.95
N HIS A 314 -20.25 -19.02 9.07
CA HIS A 314 -19.83 -19.93 8.02
C HIS A 314 -20.36 -21.34 8.27
N ARG A 315 -20.76 -22.02 7.20
CA ARG A 315 -21.34 -23.37 7.23
C ARG A 315 -20.40 -24.39 7.88
N HIS A 316 -19.11 -24.35 7.53
CA HIS A 316 -18.10 -25.27 8.07
C HIS A 316 -17.94 -25.06 9.58
N SER A 317 -17.74 -23.81 10.01
CA SER A 317 -17.56 -23.44 11.42
C SER A 317 -18.77 -23.82 12.28
N LEU A 318 -19.97 -23.57 11.76
CA LEU A 318 -21.20 -23.93 12.46
C LEU A 318 -21.36 -25.45 12.55
N SER A 319 -21.07 -26.18 11.46
CA SER A 319 -21.14 -27.64 11.43
C SER A 319 -20.14 -28.27 12.41
N ASP A 320 -18.90 -27.81 12.42
CA ASP A 320 -17.84 -28.29 13.33
C ASP A 320 -18.16 -28.02 14.80
N ALA A 321 -18.75 -26.85 15.11
CA ALA A 321 -19.19 -26.53 16.45
C ALA A 321 -20.28 -27.50 16.95
N LEU A 322 -21.15 -27.97 16.06
CA LEU A 322 -22.28 -28.84 16.39
C LEU A 322 -21.96 -30.33 16.33
N LEU A 323 -20.89 -30.72 15.62
CA LEU A 323 -20.36 -32.09 15.63
C LEU A 323 -19.75 -32.49 16.98
N LYS A 324 -19.48 -31.53 17.87
CA LYS A 324 -19.01 -31.80 19.23
C LYS A 324 -20.11 -32.51 20.05
N PRO A 325 -19.76 -33.50 20.91
CA PRO A 325 -20.73 -34.22 21.72
C PRO A 325 -21.65 -33.28 22.52
N PHE A 326 -22.95 -33.54 22.50
CA PHE A 326 -24.01 -32.76 23.18
C PHE A 326 -24.20 -31.31 22.69
N ALA A 327 -23.44 -30.84 21.70
CA ALA A 327 -23.52 -29.45 21.23
C ALA A 327 -24.84 -29.14 20.53
N THR A 328 -25.35 -30.06 19.71
CA THR A 328 -26.61 -29.88 18.99
C THR A 328 -27.78 -29.56 19.93
N ASP A 329 -27.97 -30.35 20.99
CA ASP A 329 -29.06 -30.13 21.95
C ASP A 329 -28.84 -28.88 22.80
N LEU A 330 -27.58 -28.53 23.09
CA LEU A 330 -27.22 -27.38 23.91
C LEU A 330 -27.36 -26.04 23.18
N PHE A 331 -27.10 -26.00 21.88
CA PHE A 331 -27.03 -24.77 21.09
C PHE A 331 -28.19 -24.58 20.12
N ALA A 332 -28.94 -25.63 19.74
CA ALA A 332 -30.02 -25.52 18.74
C ALA A 332 -31.05 -24.40 19.02
N ARG A 333 -31.41 -24.18 20.30
CA ARG A 333 -32.38 -23.14 20.72
C ARG A 333 -31.73 -21.81 21.11
N LYS A 334 -30.40 -21.75 21.17
CA LYS A 334 -29.68 -20.52 21.53
C LYS A 334 -29.59 -19.59 20.32
N PRO A 335 -29.54 -18.27 20.56
CA PRO A 335 -29.39 -17.29 19.50
C PRO A 335 -28.06 -17.48 18.79
N ILE A 336 -28.06 -17.26 17.48
CA ILE A 336 -26.89 -17.44 16.62
C ILE A 336 -25.73 -16.50 17.00
N SER A 337 -26.02 -15.39 17.67
CA SER A 337 -25.04 -14.46 18.24
C SER A 337 -23.97 -15.10 19.14
N ARG A 338 -24.22 -16.31 19.69
CA ARG A 338 -23.24 -17.06 20.49
C ARG A 338 -22.23 -17.88 19.69
N LEU A 339 -22.53 -18.14 18.42
CA LEU A 339 -21.72 -19.00 17.55
C LEU A 339 -21.23 -18.27 16.29
N MET A 340 -21.75 -17.08 16.01
CA MET A 340 -21.27 -16.23 14.91
C MET A 340 -19.84 -15.74 15.16
N SER A 341 -19.11 -15.49 14.08
CA SER A 341 -17.86 -14.74 14.12
C SER A 341 -18.18 -13.25 14.15
N THR A 342 -17.60 -12.52 15.11
CA THR A 342 -17.60 -11.05 15.13
C THR A 342 -16.43 -10.47 14.32
N ASP A 343 -15.48 -11.31 13.92
CA ASP A 343 -14.41 -10.97 13.00
C ASP A 343 -14.88 -11.29 11.57
N PHE A 344 -15.38 -10.26 10.87
CA PHE A 344 -15.83 -10.34 9.48
C PHE A 344 -15.34 -9.12 8.70
N LEU A 345 -15.36 -9.21 7.36
CA LEU A 345 -15.06 -8.08 6.49
C LEU A 345 -16.37 -7.47 5.99
N ALA A 346 -16.56 -6.18 6.23
CA ALA A 346 -17.60 -5.38 5.62
C ALA A 346 -16.98 -4.38 4.64
N VAL A 347 -17.56 -4.31 3.44
CA VAL A 347 -17.12 -3.47 2.33
C VAL A 347 -18.27 -2.56 1.95
N GLU A 348 -18.01 -1.26 1.89
CA GLU A 348 -19.00 -0.30 1.39
C GLU A 348 -19.07 -0.36 -0.13
N LEU A 349 -20.28 -0.34 -0.69
CA LEU A 349 -20.51 -0.36 -2.15
C LEU A 349 -19.81 0.80 -2.87
N SER A 350 -19.55 1.90 -2.16
CA SER A 350 -18.82 3.07 -2.66
C SER A 350 -17.30 2.89 -2.76
N GLN A 351 -16.74 1.82 -2.18
CA GLN A 351 -15.30 1.53 -2.28
C GLN A 351 -14.92 1.06 -3.68
N SER A 352 -13.68 1.31 -4.10
CA SER A 352 -13.18 0.83 -5.40
C SER A 352 -12.79 -0.65 -5.32
N LEU A 353 -12.87 -1.36 -6.45
CA LEU A 353 -12.43 -2.77 -6.52
C LEU A 353 -10.98 -2.97 -6.08
N GLN A 354 -10.10 -2.00 -6.35
CA GLN A 354 -8.72 -2.04 -5.88
C GLN A 354 -8.64 -1.95 -4.35
N GLN A 355 -9.43 -1.08 -3.71
CA GLN A 355 -9.50 -0.98 -2.25
C GLN A 355 -9.98 -2.31 -1.65
N VAL A 356 -11.02 -2.91 -2.22
CA VAL A 356 -11.51 -4.24 -1.81
C VAL A 356 -10.45 -5.32 -2.01
N SER A 357 -9.75 -5.31 -3.14
CA SER A 357 -8.64 -6.24 -3.41
C SER A 357 -7.53 -6.14 -2.36
N ARG A 358 -7.16 -4.92 -1.95
CA ARG A 358 -6.15 -4.67 -0.91
C ARG A 358 -6.63 -5.20 0.44
N LEU A 359 -7.87 -4.89 0.83
CA LEU A 359 -8.51 -5.43 2.03
C LEU A 359 -8.48 -6.97 2.05
N LEU A 360 -8.85 -7.60 0.94
CA LEU A 360 -8.83 -9.06 0.83
C LEU A 360 -7.41 -9.63 0.88
N THR A 361 -6.45 -9.01 0.20
CA THR A 361 -5.06 -9.48 0.18
C THR A 361 -4.36 -9.32 1.53
N SER A 362 -4.71 -8.27 2.30
CA SER A 362 -4.21 -8.06 3.66
C SER A 362 -4.66 -9.19 4.62
N ARG A 363 -5.90 -9.66 4.47
CA ARG A 363 -6.51 -10.74 5.26
C ARG A 363 -6.27 -12.15 4.68
N ALA A 364 -5.78 -12.26 3.44
CA ALA A 364 -5.68 -13.49 2.66
C ALA A 364 -4.74 -14.58 3.21
N ARG A 365 -4.02 -14.37 4.32
CA ARG A 365 -3.13 -15.42 4.84
C ARG A 365 -3.82 -16.51 5.66
N GLN A 366 -5.05 -16.27 6.14
CA GLN A 366 -5.74 -17.25 6.98
C GLN A 366 -7.07 -17.75 6.38
N ARG A 367 -7.74 -16.99 5.50
CA ARG A 367 -9.18 -17.15 5.20
C ARG A 367 -9.60 -16.75 3.78
N ILE A 368 -8.85 -17.16 2.73
CA ILE A 368 -9.16 -16.80 1.32
C ILE A 368 -10.57 -17.24 0.87
N GLU A 369 -11.15 -18.24 1.54
CA GLU A 369 -12.45 -18.82 1.19
C GLU A 369 -13.65 -18.11 1.83
N GLU A 370 -13.45 -17.08 2.66
CA GLU A 370 -14.56 -16.43 3.36
C GLU A 370 -15.26 -15.38 2.49
N ASP A 371 -16.60 -15.45 2.49
CA ASP A 371 -17.44 -14.40 1.91
C ASP A 371 -17.32 -13.12 2.77
N PHE A 372 -17.41 -11.95 2.13
CA PHE A 372 -17.45 -10.66 2.81
C PHE A 372 -18.84 -10.04 2.69
N ILE A 373 -19.16 -9.13 3.60
CA ILE A 373 -20.45 -8.41 3.62
C ILE A 373 -20.32 -7.14 2.79
N ILE A 374 -21.31 -6.88 1.93
CA ILE A 374 -21.42 -5.62 1.19
C ILE A 374 -22.50 -4.76 1.85
N THR A 375 -22.13 -3.52 2.18
CA THR A 375 -22.99 -2.54 2.82
C THR A 375 -23.17 -1.29 1.97
N LEU A 376 -24.23 -0.53 2.24
CA LEU A 376 -24.41 0.82 1.74
C LEU A 376 -24.82 1.72 2.91
N ASN A 377 -23.95 2.67 3.27
CA ASN A 377 -24.12 3.53 4.44
C ASN A 377 -24.26 2.72 5.75
N GLY A 378 -23.59 1.58 5.85
CA GLY A 378 -23.66 0.65 6.98
C GLY A 378 -24.79 -0.38 6.91
N ASP A 379 -25.82 -0.16 6.09
CA ASP A 379 -26.93 -1.10 5.93
C ASP A 379 -26.50 -2.30 5.08
N TYR A 380 -26.92 -3.50 5.48
CA TYR A 380 -26.63 -4.72 4.74
C TYR A 380 -27.33 -4.75 3.38
N LEU A 381 -26.57 -5.03 2.32
CA LEU A 381 -27.11 -5.30 0.98
C LEU A 381 -27.02 -6.77 0.57
N GLY A 382 -25.91 -7.43 0.91
CA GLY A 382 -25.64 -8.78 0.45
C GLY A 382 -24.24 -9.27 0.80
N LEU A 383 -23.84 -10.36 0.16
CA LEU A 383 -22.51 -10.93 0.30
C LEU A 383 -21.70 -10.76 -0.99
N GLY A 384 -20.38 -10.66 -0.86
CA GLY A 384 -19.42 -10.74 -1.95
C GLY A 384 -18.46 -11.90 -1.75
N ARG A 385 -17.94 -12.47 -2.84
CA ARG A 385 -16.99 -13.58 -2.80
C ARG A 385 -15.62 -13.13 -3.27
N VAL A 386 -14.57 -13.55 -2.56
CA VAL A 386 -13.17 -13.25 -2.92
C VAL A 386 -12.85 -13.70 -4.35
N ILE A 387 -13.33 -14.88 -4.75
CA ILE A 387 -13.09 -15.41 -6.09
C ILE A 387 -13.70 -14.53 -7.19
N ASP A 388 -14.83 -13.86 -6.93
CA ASP A 388 -15.45 -12.99 -7.92
C ASP A 388 -14.69 -11.66 -8.04
N VAL A 389 -14.12 -11.15 -6.93
CA VAL A 389 -13.16 -10.04 -6.96
C VAL A 389 -11.96 -10.40 -7.83
N LEU A 390 -11.37 -11.58 -7.64
CA LEU A 390 -10.22 -12.03 -8.43
C LEU A 390 -10.57 -12.20 -9.91
N LYS A 391 -11.74 -12.76 -10.24
CA LYS A 391 -12.22 -12.85 -11.62
C LYS A 391 -12.37 -11.47 -12.26
N LEU A 392 -13.03 -10.55 -11.57
CA LEU A 392 -13.26 -9.20 -12.08
C LEU A 392 -11.94 -8.46 -12.30
N ILE A 393 -10.99 -8.54 -11.36
CA ILE A 393 -9.64 -7.97 -11.54
C ILE A 393 -8.92 -8.61 -12.73
N THR A 394 -9.06 -9.93 -12.91
CA THR A 394 -8.43 -10.64 -14.02
C THR A 394 -9.03 -10.21 -15.35
N GLU A 395 -10.35 -10.10 -15.45
CA GLU A 395 -11.07 -9.60 -16.63
C GLU A 395 -10.65 -8.17 -16.97
N LEU A 396 -10.57 -7.29 -15.97
CA LEU A 396 -10.08 -5.92 -16.14
C LEU A 396 -8.64 -5.89 -16.65
N LYS A 397 -7.74 -6.71 -16.09
CA LYS A 397 -6.35 -6.82 -16.56
C LYS A 397 -6.26 -7.34 -17.99
N ILE A 398 -7.09 -8.32 -18.36
CA ILE A 398 -7.17 -8.83 -19.73
C ILE A 398 -7.66 -7.74 -20.69
N GLN A 399 -8.69 -6.98 -20.30
CA GLN A 399 -9.17 -5.86 -21.11
C GLN A 399 -8.12 -4.76 -21.28
N GLN A 400 -7.43 -4.38 -20.19
CA GLN A 400 -6.34 -3.39 -20.23
C GLN A 400 -5.22 -3.87 -21.17
N ALA A 401 -4.76 -5.11 -21.02
CA ALA A 401 -3.73 -5.68 -21.88
C ALA A 401 -4.17 -5.75 -23.35
N ARG A 402 -5.45 -6.07 -23.61
CA ARG A 402 -6.01 -6.14 -24.98
C ARG A 402 -6.00 -4.79 -25.68
N TYR A 403 -6.21 -3.70 -24.95
CA TYR A 403 -6.28 -2.35 -25.50
C TYR A 403 -5.03 -1.50 -25.25
N ALA A 404 -4.00 -2.06 -24.64
CA ALA A 404 -2.71 -1.41 -24.48
C ALA A 404 -1.97 -1.37 -25.82
N ASN A 405 -1.15 -0.34 -26.00
CA ASN A 405 -0.19 -0.31 -27.09
C ASN A 405 0.83 -1.45 -26.91
N PRO A 406 1.11 -2.27 -27.93
CA PRO A 406 1.94 -3.46 -27.78
C PRO A 406 3.41 -3.16 -27.47
N LEU A 407 3.90 -1.96 -27.82
CA LEU A 407 5.28 -1.56 -27.58
C LEU A 407 5.43 -0.92 -26.19
N THR A 408 4.65 0.13 -25.91
CA THR A 408 4.83 0.92 -24.69
C THR A 408 4.02 0.42 -23.50
N LEU A 409 3.08 -0.50 -23.72
CA LEU A 409 2.09 -0.99 -22.76
C LEU A 409 1.17 0.10 -22.19
N LEU A 410 1.26 1.33 -22.71
CA LEU A 410 0.37 2.41 -22.33
C LEU A 410 -1.05 2.17 -22.86
N PRO A 411 -2.08 2.71 -22.20
CA PRO A 411 -3.45 2.66 -22.68
C PRO A 411 -3.58 3.13 -24.15
N GLY A 412 -4.21 2.33 -25.00
CA GLY A 412 -4.45 2.66 -26.41
C GLY A 412 -5.77 3.38 -26.64
N ASN A 413 -6.25 3.35 -27.88
CA ASN A 413 -7.38 4.18 -28.34
C ASN A 413 -8.69 3.99 -27.56
N VAL A 414 -9.03 2.75 -27.16
CA VAL A 414 -10.28 2.47 -26.44
C VAL A 414 -10.25 3.07 -25.02
N PRO A 415 -9.24 2.80 -24.17
CA PRO A 415 -9.07 3.47 -22.88
C PRO A 415 -8.99 5.00 -22.97
N ILE A 416 -8.31 5.54 -24.00
CA ILE A 416 -8.24 6.99 -24.24
C ILE A 416 -9.64 7.58 -24.41
N GLN A 417 -10.47 6.99 -25.29
CA GLN A 417 -11.83 7.45 -25.52
C GLN A 417 -12.70 7.35 -24.26
N GLN A 418 -12.56 6.27 -23.47
CA GLN A 418 -13.26 6.11 -22.20
C GLN A 418 -12.85 7.17 -21.16
N CYS A 419 -11.55 7.49 -21.08
CA CYS A 419 -11.04 8.55 -20.21
C CYS A 419 -11.66 9.91 -20.59
N LEU A 420 -11.63 10.27 -21.88
CA LEU A 420 -12.19 11.54 -22.36
C LEU A 420 -13.72 11.60 -22.11
N ALA A 421 -14.46 10.53 -22.35
CA ALA A 421 -15.88 10.46 -22.05
C ALA A 421 -16.18 10.66 -20.56
N ARG A 422 -15.35 10.08 -19.67
CA ARG A 422 -15.48 10.22 -18.22
C ARG A 422 -15.23 11.66 -17.76
N LEU A 423 -14.24 12.34 -18.32
CA LEU A 423 -13.98 13.76 -18.03
C LEU A 423 -15.19 14.64 -18.35
N LEU A 424 -15.80 14.41 -19.50
CA LEU A 424 -16.98 15.12 -19.96
C LEU A 424 -18.19 14.85 -19.04
N GLN A 425 -18.44 13.57 -18.72
CA GLN A 425 -19.52 13.17 -17.82
C GLN A 425 -19.36 13.76 -16.41
N GLN A 426 -18.14 13.84 -15.90
CA GLN A 426 -17.83 14.39 -14.58
C GLN A 426 -17.76 15.92 -14.56
N GLN A 427 -17.90 16.60 -15.72
CA GLN A 427 -17.72 18.04 -15.86
C GLN A 427 -16.41 18.54 -15.22
N ARG A 428 -15.35 17.75 -15.37
CA ARG A 428 -14.06 17.99 -14.73
C ARG A 428 -13.22 18.94 -15.57
N GLU A 429 -12.77 20.05 -14.99
CA GLU A 429 -11.78 20.92 -15.62
C GLU A 429 -10.46 20.16 -15.79
N SER A 430 -9.90 20.15 -17.00
CA SER A 430 -8.71 19.36 -17.33
C SER A 430 -7.99 19.90 -18.56
N VAL A 431 -6.73 19.52 -18.70
CA VAL A 431 -5.87 19.92 -19.82
C VAL A 431 -5.51 18.68 -20.63
N ILE A 432 -6.00 18.62 -21.87
CA ILE A 432 -5.75 17.50 -22.79
C ILE A 432 -4.58 17.88 -23.68
N CYS A 433 -3.47 17.14 -23.60
CA CYS A 433 -2.28 17.37 -24.40
C CYS A 433 -2.09 16.23 -25.39
N TYR A 434 -2.03 16.56 -26.67
CA TYR A 434 -1.67 15.66 -27.75
C TYR A 434 -0.19 15.88 -28.07
N VAL A 435 0.63 14.85 -27.88
CA VAL A 435 2.09 14.91 -27.99
C VAL A 435 2.55 14.11 -29.20
N ASP A 436 3.46 14.67 -29.98
CA ASP A 436 4.02 14.05 -31.19
C ASP A 436 5.52 14.35 -31.32
N ILE A 437 6.27 13.39 -31.86
CA ILE A 437 7.72 13.50 -32.03
C ILE A 437 8.05 14.11 -33.40
N ASP A 438 8.71 15.26 -33.39
CA ASP A 438 9.13 15.92 -34.62
C ASP A 438 10.22 15.14 -35.35
N SER A 439 10.11 15.05 -36.67
CA SER A 439 11.10 14.39 -37.55
C SER A 439 11.36 12.90 -37.23
N PHE A 440 10.40 12.20 -36.63
CA PHE A 440 10.56 10.79 -36.24
C PHE A 440 10.75 9.82 -37.42
N LYS A 441 10.02 10.00 -38.52
CA LYS A 441 10.20 9.16 -39.72
C LYS A 441 11.62 9.30 -40.33
N PRO A 442 12.13 10.52 -40.61
CA PRO A 442 13.54 10.74 -40.99
C PRO A 442 14.55 10.10 -40.04
N PHE A 443 14.29 10.13 -38.74
CA PHE A 443 15.13 9.46 -37.75
C PHE A 443 15.15 7.93 -37.95
N ASN A 444 13.99 7.30 -38.11
CA ASN A 444 13.87 5.86 -38.38
C ASN A 444 14.56 5.45 -39.68
N ASP A 445 14.51 6.29 -40.72
CA ASP A 445 15.18 6.02 -42.00
C ASP A 445 16.71 5.96 -41.86
N ILE A 446 17.29 6.64 -40.86
CA ILE A 446 18.75 6.64 -40.59
C ILE A 446 19.16 5.60 -39.55
N TYR A 447 18.42 5.52 -38.46
CA TYR A 447 18.80 4.76 -37.26
C TYR A 447 18.12 3.39 -37.17
N GLY A 448 17.12 3.14 -38.02
CA GLY A 448 16.32 1.92 -38.04
C GLY A 448 15.21 1.92 -37.00
N TYR A 449 14.17 1.11 -37.27
CA TYR A 449 12.97 1.03 -36.43
C TYR A 449 13.24 0.57 -35.00
N GLY A 450 14.20 -0.34 -34.77
CA GLY A 450 14.53 -0.78 -33.41
C GLY A 450 15.01 0.37 -32.51
N ARG A 451 15.75 1.34 -33.07
CA ARG A 451 16.16 2.54 -32.34
C ARG A 451 15.03 3.56 -32.22
N GLY A 452 14.12 3.59 -33.19
CA GLY A 452 12.84 4.29 -33.09
C GLY A 452 11.99 3.78 -31.93
N ASP A 453 11.87 2.46 -31.78
CA ASP A 453 11.13 1.84 -30.69
C ASP A 453 11.71 2.21 -29.33
N GLU A 454 13.04 2.25 -29.20
CA GLU A 454 13.71 2.75 -27.99
C GLU A 454 13.38 4.23 -27.68
N VAL A 455 13.24 5.06 -28.71
CA VAL A 455 12.80 6.46 -28.55
C VAL A 455 11.34 6.53 -28.10
N LEU A 456 10.46 5.71 -28.65
CA LEU A 456 9.05 5.65 -28.23
C LEU A 456 8.91 5.19 -26.77
N LEU A 457 9.69 4.17 -26.37
CA LEU A 457 9.78 3.73 -24.99
C LEU A 457 10.34 4.83 -24.07
N CYS A 458 11.34 5.58 -24.53
CA CYS A 458 11.90 6.71 -23.81
C CYS A 458 10.86 7.80 -23.57
N LEU A 459 10.08 8.18 -24.59
CA LEU A 459 9.00 9.16 -24.44
C LEU A 459 7.90 8.65 -23.51
N ALA A 460 7.49 7.38 -23.67
CA ALA A 460 6.49 6.76 -22.80
C ALA A 460 6.91 6.83 -21.32
N GLN A 461 8.17 6.53 -21.02
CA GLN A 461 8.72 6.64 -19.68
C GLN A 461 8.74 8.09 -19.17
N CYS A 462 9.21 9.04 -19.99
CA CYS A 462 9.21 10.46 -19.64
C CYS A 462 7.80 10.99 -19.35
N LEU A 463 6.78 10.56 -20.12
CA LEU A 463 5.39 10.92 -19.87
C LEU A 463 4.88 10.31 -18.56
N ASN A 464 5.18 9.04 -18.32
CA ASN A 464 4.70 8.31 -17.13
C ASN A 464 5.29 8.87 -15.83
N ASP A 465 6.52 9.35 -15.85
CA ASP A 465 7.18 9.98 -14.69
C ASP A 465 6.61 11.39 -14.36
N ARG A 466 5.81 11.97 -15.26
CA ARG A 466 5.26 13.34 -15.15
C ARG A 466 3.76 13.38 -14.82
N VAL A 467 3.10 12.23 -14.81
CA VAL A 467 1.69 12.09 -14.43
C VAL A 467 1.58 11.63 -12.99
N ASP A 468 0.57 12.15 -12.30
CA ASP A 468 0.06 11.57 -11.07
C ASP A 468 -0.98 10.50 -11.44
N PRO A 469 -0.73 9.19 -11.27
CA PRO A 469 -1.65 8.14 -11.70
C PRO A 469 -3.04 8.22 -11.03
N SER A 470 -3.15 8.92 -9.90
CA SER A 470 -4.41 9.13 -9.18
C SER A 470 -5.25 10.27 -9.76
N ARG A 471 -4.68 11.15 -10.60
CA ARG A 471 -5.36 12.35 -11.10
C ARG A 471 -5.22 12.59 -12.59
N ASP A 472 -4.16 12.09 -13.20
CA ASP A 472 -3.76 12.32 -14.58
C ASP A 472 -3.89 11.00 -15.39
N PHE A 473 -3.82 11.09 -16.72
CA PHE A 473 -3.88 9.94 -17.63
C PHE A 473 -2.84 10.08 -18.74
N VAL A 474 -2.23 8.97 -19.14
CA VAL A 474 -1.33 8.90 -20.30
C VAL A 474 -1.74 7.73 -21.19
N GLY A 475 -1.74 7.94 -22.50
CA GLY A 475 -2.05 6.93 -23.50
C GLY A 475 -1.16 7.03 -24.74
N HIS A 476 -1.05 5.93 -25.47
CA HIS A 476 -0.30 5.83 -26.72
C HIS A 476 -1.26 5.42 -27.84
N ILE A 477 -1.57 6.37 -28.73
CA ILE A 477 -2.52 6.23 -29.84
C ILE A 477 -1.94 5.28 -30.91
N GLY A 478 -0.70 5.54 -31.31
CA GLY A 478 0.08 4.73 -32.24
C GLY A 478 1.17 5.54 -32.94
N GLY A 479 2.20 4.86 -33.45
CA GLY A 479 3.34 5.55 -34.08
C GLY A 479 4.07 6.43 -33.07
N ASP A 480 4.16 7.72 -33.38
CA ASP A 480 4.73 8.80 -32.55
C ASP A 480 3.66 9.63 -31.82
N ASP A 481 2.37 9.25 -31.89
CA ASP A 481 1.24 9.99 -31.31
C ASP A 481 0.89 9.51 -29.89
N PHE A 482 0.98 10.41 -28.90
CA PHE A 482 0.62 10.18 -27.50
C PHE A 482 -0.44 11.17 -27.03
N LEU A 483 -1.20 10.79 -26.00
CA LEU A 483 -2.19 11.64 -25.35
C LEU A 483 -2.00 11.69 -23.84
N LEU A 484 -2.06 12.88 -23.28
CA LEU A 484 -1.90 13.16 -21.87
C LEU A 484 -3.12 13.94 -21.37
N VAL A 485 -3.66 13.59 -20.21
CA VAL A 485 -4.65 14.40 -19.50
C VAL A 485 -4.05 14.81 -18.17
N LEU A 486 -3.97 16.13 -17.95
CA LEU A 486 -3.43 16.71 -16.73
C LEU A 486 -4.51 17.52 -15.99
N GLY A 487 -4.34 17.64 -14.68
CA GLY A 487 -5.04 18.67 -13.91
C GLY A 487 -4.70 20.11 -14.37
N PRO A 488 -5.54 21.11 -14.03
CA PRO A 488 -5.33 22.50 -14.46
C PRO A 488 -4.14 23.20 -13.80
N GLN A 489 -3.55 22.62 -12.76
CA GLN A 489 -2.43 23.20 -12.02
C GLN A 489 -1.09 22.74 -12.59
N ASP A 490 -0.15 23.68 -12.75
CA ASP A 490 1.25 23.46 -13.14
C ASP A 490 1.48 22.68 -14.45
N TRP A 491 0.44 22.42 -15.25
CA TRP A 491 0.55 21.62 -16.48
C TRP A 491 1.64 22.14 -17.42
N ARG A 492 1.75 23.47 -17.58
CA ARG A 492 2.74 24.08 -18.48
C ARG A 492 4.17 23.87 -17.99
N LYS A 493 4.39 23.94 -16.67
CA LYS A 493 5.69 23.64 -16.06
C LYS A 493 6.05 22.17 -16.27
N ARG A 494 5.09 21.25 -16.08
CA ARG A 494 5.28 19.81 -16.30
C ARG A 494 5.63 19.51 -17.77
N LEU A 495 4.95 20.13 -18.73
CA LEU A 495 5.27 19.97 -20.16
C LEU A 495 6.65 20.51 -20.55
N ASN A 496 7.08 21.63 -19.95
CA ASN A 496 8.44 22.14 -20.18
C ASN A 496 9.49 21.15 -19.62
N GLN A 497 9.25 20.62 -18.42
CA GLN A 497 10.15 19.63 -17.80
C GLN A 497 10.18 18.29 -18.56
N LEU A 498 9.04 17.88 -19.13
CA LEU A 498 8.95 16.72 -20.02
C LEU A 498 9.88 16.87 -21.23
N LEU A 499 9.89 18.06 -21.84
CA LEU A 499 10.76 18.34 -22.98
C LEU A 499 12.24 18.25 -22.59
N ASP A 500 12.63 18.89 -21.48
CA ASP A 500 14.02 18.90 -21.01
C ASP A 500 14.53 17.48 -20.75
N ASP A 501 13.71 16.64 -20.13
CA ASP A 501 14.01 15.23 -19.89
C ASP A 501 14.12 14.46 -21.19
N PHE A 502 13.14 14.57 -22.08
CA PHE A 502 13.11 13.86 -23.35
C PHE A 502 14.35 14.22 -24.18
N HIS A 503 14.65 15.51 -24.30
CA HIS A 503 15.83 15.98 -25.02
C HIS A 503 17.13 15.44 -24.41
N THR A 504 17.25 15.47 -23.08
CA THR A 504 18.44 14.96 -22.37
C THR A 504 18.62 13.46 -22.59
N GLN A 505 17.54 12.68 -22.46
CA GLN A 505 17.58 11.24 -22.61
C GLN A 505 17.78 10.82 -24.07
N CYS A 506 17.26 11.57 -25.05
CA CYS A 506 17.38 11.25 -26.46
C CYS A 506 18.80 11.36 -27.01
N ARG A 507 19.69 12.11 -26.35
CA ARG A 507 21.10 12.28 -26.81
C ARG A 507 21.82 10.95 -27.00
N ARG A 508 21.50 9.92 -26.20
CA ARG A 508 22.13 8.58 -26.28
C ARG A 508 21.80 7.81 -27.57
N PHE A 509 20.73 8.20 -28.27
CA PHE A 509 20.31 7.52 -29.51
C PHE A 509 21.02 8.05 -30.76
N TYR A 510 21.74 9.16 -30.64
CA TYR A 510 22.46 9.78 -31.74
C TYR A 510 23.92 9.33 -31.82
N ARG A 511 24.49 9.44 -33.03
CA ARG A 511 25.94 9.43 -33.22
C ARG A 511 26.52 10.79 -32.80
N ALA A 512 27.76 10.79 -32.34
CA ALA A 512 28.46 12.01 -31.92
C ALA A 512 28.45 13.10 -33.00
N GLU A 513 28.67 12.73 -34.26
CA GLU A 513 28.64 13.64 -35.41
C GLU A 513 27.33 14.45 -35.55
N HIS A 514 26.18 13.81 -35.27
CA HIS A 514 24.88 14.47 -35.35
C HIS A 514 24.57 15.32 -34.11
N LEU A 515 25.11 14.94 -32.94
CA LEU A 515 25.00 15.74 -31.73
C LEU A 515 25.81 17.03 -31.83
N ASP A 516 27.03 16.95 -32.36
CA ASP A 516 27.91 18.11 -32.55
C ASP A 516 27.36 19.08 -33.60
N ALA A 517 26.73 18.54 -34.65
CA ALA A 517 26.07 19.34 -35.69
C ALA A 517 24.71 19.91 -35.25
N GLY A 518 24.05 19.32 -34.24
CA GLY A 518 22.68 19.67 -33.84
C GLY A 518 21.60 19.27 -34.85
N CYS A 519 21.95 18.48 -35.87
CA CYS A 519 21.06 18.04 -36.94
C CYS A 519 21.54 16.71 -37.55
N PHE A 520 20.68 16.08 -38.35
CA PHE A 520 21.01 14.90 -39.15
C PHE A 520 20.45 15.01 -40.57
N VAL A 521 21.10 14.39 -41.55
CA VAL A 521 20.70 14.46 -42.97
C VAL A 521 19.96 13.18 -43.37
N ALA A 522 18.68 13.32 -43.72
CA ALA A 522 17.84 12.22 -44.21
C ALA A 522 17.26 12.53 -45.60
N LEU A 523 16.68 11.53 -46.25
CA LEU A 523 15.88 11.74 -47.46
C LEU A 523 14.48 12.18 -47.07
N ASN A 524 13.99 13.27 -47.64
CA ASN A 524 12.60 13.67 -47.48
C ASN A 524 11.67 12.81 -48.34
N ARG A 525 10.35 13.05 -48.27
CA ARG A 525 9.32 12.28 -49.02
C ARG A 525 9.50 12.32 -50.56
N GLN A 526 10.29 13.26 -51.07
CA GLN A 526 10.59 13.42 -52.50
C GLN A 526 11.94 12.81 -52.89
N GLY A 527 12.62 12.13 -51.96
CA GLY A 527 13.93 11.50 -52.19
C GLY A 527 15.10 12.49 -52.24
N VAL A 528 14.93 13.71 -51.73
CA VAL A 528 15.97 14.73 -51.67
C VAL A 528 16.60 14.74 -50.28
N ARG A 529 17.93 14.86 -50.21
CA ARG A 529 18.65 15.02 -48.93
C ARG A 529 18.31 16.36 -48.30
N GLN A 530 17.85 16.32 -47.06
CA GLN A 530 17.47 17.48 -46.28
C GLN A 530 18.03 17.34 -44.86
N GLU A 531 18.42 18.48 -44.27
CA GLU A 531 18.81 18.56 -42.86
C GLU A 531 17.55 18.60 -41.99
N PHE A 532 17.52 17.73 -40.97
CA PHE A 532 16.49 17.67 -39.94
C PHE A 532 17.13 17.99 -38.59
N ALA A 533 16.46 18.81 -37.78
CA ALA A 533 16.86 19.03 -36.40
C ALA A 533 16.81 17.73 -35.58
N LEU A 534 17.50 17.70 -34.43
CA LEU A 534 17.32 16.63 -33.46
C LEU A 534 15.84 16.53 -33.02
N LEU A 535 15.42 15.35 -32.57
CA LEU A 535 14.05 15.06 -32.19
C LEU A 535 13.60 16.04 -31.10
N SER A 536 12.45 16.67 -31.33
CA SER A 536 11.73 17.51 -30.39
C SER A 536 10.28 17.03 -30.26
N LEU A 537 9.49 17.73 -29.45
CA LEU A 537 8.09 17.44 -29.25
C LEU A 537 7.22 18.61 -29.72
N SER A 538 6.20 18.29 -30.51
CA SER A 538 5.09 19.18 -30.81
C SER A 538 3.89 18.80 -29.94
N ILE A 539 3.37 19.76 -29.18
CA ILE A 539 2.28 19.53 -28.23
C ILE A 539 1.07 20.42 -28.53
N GLY A 540 -0.03 19.79 -28.94
CA GLY A 540 -1.34 20.42 -29.00
C GLY A 540 -2.03 20.35 -27.66
N VAL A 541 -2.51 21.46 -27.11
CA VAL A 541 -3.15 21.52 -25.81
C VAL A 541 -4.57 22.04 -25.95
N VAL A 542 -5.53 21.33 -25.38
CA VAL A 542 -6.92 21.78 -25.23
C VAL A 542 -7.21 21.97 -23.76
N HIS A 543 -7.56 23.19 -23.37
CA HIS A 543 -8.03 23.45 -22.02
C HIS A 543 -9.55 23.23 -21.98
N LEU A 544 -9.97 22.17 -21.28
CA LEU A 544 -11.37 21.78 -21.14
C LEU A 544 -11.97 22.42 -19.89
N TYR A 545 -12.93 23.31 -20.10
CA TYR A 545 -13.71 23.92 -19.03
C TYR A 545 -15.01 23.14 -18.75
N PRO A 546 -15.48 23.08 -17.49
CA PRO A 546 -16.70 22.36 -17.09
C PRO A 546 -17.94 22.71 -17.92
N GLN A 547 -18.07 23.96 -18.35
CA GLN A 547 -19.22 24.45 -19.11
C GLN A 547 -19.27 23.90 -20.53
N ALA A 548 -18.11 23.58 -21.13
CA ALA A 548 -18.04 23.01 -22.48
C ALA A 548 -18.31 21.49 -22.49
N CYS A 549 -18.22 20.82 -21.33
CA CYS A 549 -18.38 19.36 -21.24
C CYS A 549 -19.75 18.85 -21.70
N GLY A 550 -20.80 19.67 -21.61
CA GLY A 550 -22.15 19.29 -22.05
C GLY A 550 -22.38 19.37 -23.56
N GLN A 551 -21.44 19.95 -24.32
CA GLN A 551 -21.57 20.22 -25.76
C GLN A 551 -20.57 19.45 -26.61
N LEU A 552 -19.62 18.77 -25.98
CA LEU A 552 -18.57 17.99 -26.63
C LEU A 552 -18.73 16.51 -26.30
N ASP A 553 -18.42 15.65 -27.25
CA ASP A 553 -18.17 14.23 -27.02
C ASP A 553 -16.66 13.89 -27.04
N ALA A 554 -16.31 12.65 -26.66
CA ALA A 554 -14.93 12.20 -26.58
C ALA A 554 -14.20 12.22 -27.93
N SER A 555 -14.92 12.03 -29.04
CA SER A 555 -14.34 12.06 -30.38
C SER A 555 -14.03 13.49 -30.81
N GLN A 556 -14.95 14.43 -30.56
CA GLN A 556 -14.76 15.86 -30.82
C GLN A 556 -13.61 16.43 -29.98
N LEU A 557 -13.50 16.05 -28.71
CA LEU A 557 -12.42 16.51 -27.84
C LEU A 557 -11.04 16.00 -28.32
N ALA A 558 -10.96 14.74 -28.76
CA ALA A 558 -9.75 14.19 -29.36
C ALA A 558 -9.40 14.88 -30.69
N GLU A 559 -10.41 15.24 -31.49
CA GLU A 559 -10.23 15.98 -32.74
C GLU A 559 -9.67 17.40 -32.50
N LEU A 560 -10.20 18.13 -31.53
CA LEU A 560 -9.68 19.45 -31.12
C LEU A 560 -8.21 19.36 -30.69
N ALA A 561 -7.85 18.33 -29.93
CA ALA A 561 -6.47 18.12 -29.50
C ALA A 561 -5.53 17.80 -30.69
N SER A 562 -6.02 17.04 -31.66
CA SER A 562 -5.31 16.76 -32.92
C SER A 562 -5.15 17.99 -33.81
N GLN A 563 -6.15 18.89 -33.85
CA GLN A 563 -6.07 20.17 -34.55
C GLN A 563 -5.04 21.10 -33.89
N ALA A 564 -5.06 21.20 -32.54
CA ALA A 564 -4.05 21.95 -31.79
C ALA A 564 -2.63 21.44 -32.09
N LYS A 565 -2.45 20.11 -32.20
CA LYS A 565 -1.17 19.50 -32.56
C LYS A 565 -0.70 19.90 -33.95
N HIS A 566 -1.59 19.93 -34.94
CA HIS A 566 -1.24 20.37 -36.29
C HIS A 566 -0.69 21.80 -36.30
N HIS A 567 -1.32 22.71 -35.54
CA HIS A 567 -0.81 24.07 -35.38
C HIS A 567 0.53 24.14 -34.64
N ALA A 568 0.76 23.24 -33.68
CA ALA A 568 2.06 23.15 -33.00
C ALA A 568 3.17 22.77 -34.00
N LYS A 569 2.92 21.81 -34.90
CA LYS A 569 3.89 21.35 -35.92
C LYS A 569 4.30 22.40 -36.95
N ASP A 570 3.53 23.46 -37.12
CA ASP A 570 3.87 24.55 -38.05
C ASP A 570 5.04 25.42 -37.52
N MET A 571 5.39 25.30 -36.23
CA MET A 571 6.55 25.95 -35.63
C MET A 571 7.74 24.99 -35.59
N ALA A 572 8.93 25.49 -35.93
CA ALA A 572 10.15 24.68 -35.92
C ALA A 572 10.67 24.47 -34.49
N GLY A 573 10.93 23.21 -34.12
CA GLY A 573 11.40 22.82 -32.78
C GLY A 573 10.24 22.71 -31.78
N TYR A 574 10.55 22.78 -30.49
CA TYR A 574 9.53 22.66 -29.44
C TYR A 574 8.40 23.68 -29.60
N SER A 575 7.17 23.18 -29.63
CA SER A 575 5.98 23.98 -29.82
C SER A 575 4.87 23.52 -28.88
N ILE A 576 4.23 24.49 -28.23
CA ILE A 576 2.94 24.31 -27.58
C ILE A 576 1.94 25.22 -28.28
N HIS A 577 0.85 24.63 -28.76
CA HIS A 577 -0.31 25.40 -29.22
C HIS A 577 -1.51 25.11 -28.32
N VAL A 578 -2.15 26.15 -27.81
CA VAL A 578 -3.27 26.03 -26.86
C VAL A 578 -4.56 26.46 -27.54
N ILE A 579 -5.59 25.64 -27.45
CA ILE A 579 -6.98 25.94 -27.82
C ILE A 579 -7.82 25.91 -26.55
N ASP A 580 -8.59 26.97 -26.30
CA ASP A 580 -9.56 26.98 -25.21
C ASP A 580 -10.88 26.37 -25.68
N SER A 581 -11.43 25.41 -24.92
CA SER A 581 -12.65 24.68 -25.33
C SER A 581 -13.87 25.58 -25.54
N MET A 582 -13.86 26.78 -24.94
CA MET A 582 -14.92 27.79 -25.06
C MET A 582 -14.96 28.44 -26.45
N ASP A 583 -13.81 28.63 -27.11
CA ASP A 583 -13.73 29.29 -28.41
C ASP A 583 -14.28 28.40 -29.53
N SER A 584 -14.16 27.08 -29.37
CA SER A 584 -14.69 26.06 -30.28
C SER A 584 -16.20 25.81 -30.13
N VAL A 585 -16.81 26.24 -29.02
CA VAL A 585 -18.25 26.12 -28.74
C VAL A 585 -19.03 27.35 -29.23
N ALA A 586 -18.36 28.48 -29.45
CA ALA A 586 -18.95 29.75 -29.83
C ALA A 586 -19.24 29.91 -31.35
N VAL A 587 -19.05 28.84 -32.13
CA VAL A 587 -19.31 28.74 -33.58
C VAL A 587 -20.43 27.74 -33.83
#